data_AF-A0A1C5L4J5-F1
#
_entry.id   AF-A0A1C5L4J5-F1
#
_cell.length_a   1.000
_cell.length_b   1.000
_cell.length_c   1.000
_cell.angle_alpha   90.00
_cell.angle_beta   90.00
_cell.angle_gamma   90.00
#
_symmetry.space_group_name_H-M   'P 1'
#
loop_
_entity.id
_entity.type
_entity.pdbx_description
1 polymer ?
#
loop_
_entity_poly.entity_id
_entity_poly.type
_entity_poly.pdbx_seq_one_letter_code
_entity_poly.pdbx_strand_id
1 'polypeptide(L)'
;MTGKIIKGIAGFYYVHDGVSKVYECKAKGVFRSRKIKPLVGDNVEFDVLSEEQSLGNIVEILPRENSLIRPAVANIDQAMIVFAVADPEPNLNLLDRFLVTMEAQNVPVVICFNKTDLGKEGEAERLAGIYRDAGYDVHLSCALAGEGIEAIHDLLRGKTTALAGPSGVGKSSLTNRIQPEAEMETGAVSEKIRRGRHTTRHSELFFVEKETFVMDTPGFSSIFVDNMKPEELKDFFPEFEAYEPECRFLGCVHVGERECGVKEAVKAGKIADSRYENYRLIYEELKSKRRY
;
A
#
# COMPACT_ATOMS: atom_id res chain seq x y z
N MET A 1 20.02 9.96 18.49
CA MET A 1 20.01 8.84 17.50
C MET A 1 18.91 9.10 16.49
N THR A 2 18.97 8.49 15.32
CA THR A 2 17.88 8.50 14.34
C THR A 2 17.10 7.21 14.43
N GLY A 3 15.80 7.26 14.16
CA GLY A 3 14.97 6.07 14.10
C GLY A 3 13.65 6.32 13.38
N LYS A 4 12.83 5.28 13.24
CA LYS A 4 11.52 5.34 12.59
C LYS A 4 10.42 5.07 13.60
N ILE A 5 9.37 5.91 13.62
CA ILE A 5 8.20 5.66 14.45
C ILE A 5 7.46 4.44 13.89
N ILE A 6 7.46 3.33 14.61
CA ILE A 6 6.78 2.10 14.18
C ILE A 6 5.35 1.99 14.73
N LYS A 7 5.06 2.67 15.85
CA LYS A 7 3.74 2.59 16.51
C LYS A 7 3.47 3.83 17.35
N GLY A 8 2.20 4.24 17.43
CA GLY A 8 1.75 5.34 18.31
C GLY A 8 0.56 4.95 19.18
N ILE A 9 0.69 5.07 20.50
CA ILE A 9 -0.36 4.72 21.47
C ILE A 9 -0.47 5.81 22.54
N ALA A 10 -1.65 6.42 22.68
CA ALA A 10 -1.98 7.33 23.79
C ALA A 10 -0.94 8.46 24.06
N GLY A 11 -0.26 8.96 23.02
CA GLY A 11 0.76 10.01 23.12
C GLY A 11 2.19 9.52 23.34
N PHE A 12 2.38 8.21 23.41
CA PHE A 12 3.68 7.54 23.32
C PHE A 12 3.92 7.10 21.87
N TYR A 13 5.19 7.14 21.47
CA TYR A 13 5.66 6.78 20.14
C TYR A 13 6.78 5.76 20.29
N TYR A 14 6.63 4.61 19.67
CA TYR A 14 7.65 3.56 19.68
C TYR A 14 8.55 3.77 18.47
N VAL A 15 9.83 4.01 18.73
CA VAL A 15 10.83 4.34 17.70
C VAL A 15 11.79 3.17 17.55
N HIS A 16 11.86 2.59 16.36
CA HIS A 16 12.87 1.58 16.02
C HIS A 16 14.16 2.29 15.60
N ASP A 17 15.31 1.90 16.15
CA ASP A 17 16.62 2.51 15.89
C ASP A 17 17.21 2.17 14.51
N GLY A 18 16.52 1.32 13.74
CA GLY A 18 16.92 0.85 12.42
C GLY A 18 17.81 -0.39 12.44
N VAL A 19 18.16 -0.89 13.63
CA VAL A 19 19.03 -2.05 13.82
C VAL A 19 18.29 -3.18 14.50
N SER A 20 17.81 -2.98 15.74
CA SER A 20 17.13 -4.03 16.50
C SER A 20 16.36 -3.54 17.73
N LYS A 21 16.61 -2.32 18.24
CA LYS A 21 15.96 -1.85 19.46
C LYS A 21 14.78 -0.94 19.15
N VAL A 22 13.74 -1.10 19.98
CA VAL A 22 12.59 -0.21 20.03
C VAL A 22 12.61 0.58 21.33
N TYR A 23 12.56 1.91 21.20
CA TYR A 23 12.48 2.84 22.32
C TYR A 23 11.06 3.39 22.47
N GLU A 24 10.51 3.35 23.69
CA GLU A 24 9.28 4.07 24.03
C GLU A 24 9.61 5.55 24.25
N CYS A 25 9.16 6.38 23.32
CA CYS A 25 9.47 7.80 23.29
C CYS A 25 8.26 8.68 23.56
N LYS A 26 8.49 9.82 24.21
CA LYS A 26 7.52 10.92 24.29
C LYS A 26 7.88 12.02 23.30
N ALA A 27 6.88 12.61 22.67
CA ALA A 27 7.06 13.80 21.86
C ALA A 27 7.19 15.05 22.77
N LYS A 28 8.25 15.84 22.60
CA LYS A 28 8.42 17.12 23.32
C LYS A 28 7.21 18.04 23.09
N GLY A 29 6.81 18.82 24.11
CA GLY A 29 5.64 19.71 24.03
C GLY A 29 5.67 20.74 22.89
N VAL A 30 6.87 21.03 22.36
CA VAL A 30 7.11 21.90 21.20
C VAL A 30 6.37 21.44 19.93
N PHE A 31 6.13 20.14 19.75
CA PHE A 31 5.36 19.65 18.61
C PHE A 31 3.90 20.11 18.67
N ARG A 32 3.31 20.18 19.88
CA ARG A 32 1.94 20.68 20.07
C ARG A 32 1.84 22.18 19.75
N SER A 33 2.83 22.98 20.14
CA SER A 33 2.82 24.42 19.84
C SER A 33 3.03 24.70 18.35
N ARG A 34 3.79 23.84 17.63
CA ARG A 34 3.97 23.91 16.17
C ARG A 34 2.84 23.25 15.37
N LYS A 35 1.84 22.65 16.03
CA LYS A 35 0.75 21.86 15.41
C LYS A 35 1.24 20.69 14.54
N ILE A 36 2.45 20.19 14.79
CA ILE A 36 3.01 19.02 14.09
C ILE A 36 2.65 17.78 14.90
N LYS A 37 1.94 16.84 14.28
CA LYS A 37 1.60 15.55 14.89
C LYS A 37 2.54 14.48 14.34
N PRO A 38 3.35 13.81 15.19
CA PRO A 38 4.12 12.65 14.77
C PRO A 38 3.18 11.53 14.28
N LEU A 39 3.55 10.92 13.16
CA LEU A 39 2.85 9.82 12.49
C LEU A 39 3.71 8.57 12.53
N VAL A 40 3.08 7.41 12.38
CA VAL A 40 3.80 6.16 12.10
C VAL A 40 4.52 6.33 10.75
N GLY A 41 5.73 5.81 10.64
CA GLY A 41 6.62 5.95 9.48
C GLY A 41 7.48 7.22 9.46
N ASP A 42 7.22 8.19 10.35
CA ASP A 42 8.10 9.36 10.49
C ASP A 42 9.52 8.91 10.88
N ASN A 43 10.51 9.42 10.15
CA ASN A 43 11.91 9.36 10.57
C ASN A 43 12.13 10.48 11.60
N VAL A 44 12.75 10.15 12.74
CA VAL A 44 12.89 11.06 13.87
C VAL A 44 14.28 11.03 14.46
N GLU A 45 14.71 12.16 15.00
CA GLU A 45 15.81 12.20 15.96
C GLU A 45 15.27 12.08 17.37
N PHE A 46 15.89 11.23 18.19
CA PHE A 46 15.51 11.03 19.57
C PHE A 46 16.71 10.91 20.52
N ASP A 47 16.53 11.43 21.73
CA ASP A 47 17.46 11.29 22.85
C ASP A 47 17.12 10.02 23.62
N VAL A 48 18.11 9.18 23.94
CA VAL A 48 17.92 8.03 24.84
C VAL A 48 17.98 8.52 26.29
N LEU A 49 16.94 8.24 27.05
CA LEU A 49 16.87 8.52 28.49
C LEU A 49 17.37 7.34 29.32
N SER A 50 17.12 6.12 28.86
CA SER A 50 17.57 4.89 29.50
C SER A 50 17.73 3.78 28.47
N GLU A 51 18.94 3.25 28.36
CA GLU A 51 19.24 2.07 27.53
C GLU A 51 18.65 0.78 28.11
N GLU A 52 18.62 0.64 29.44
CA GLU A 52 18.09 -0.55 30.11
C GLU A 52 16.57 -0.66 30.00
N GLN A 53 15.88 0.48 30.05
CA GLN A 53 14.42 0.53 29.98
C GLN A 53 13.89 0.86 28.57
N SER A 54 14.80 1.05 27.60
CA SER A 54 14.49 1.49 26.24
C SER A 54 13.56 2.71 26.21
N LEU A 55 13.91 3.77 26.95
CA LEU A 55 13.13 5.01 27.02
C LEU A 55 13.83 6.14 26.26
N GLY A 56 13.05 7.00 25.61
CA GLY A 56 13.58 8.15 24.89
C GLY A 56 12.64 9.35 24.80
N ASN A 57 13.13 10.41 24.16
CA ASN A 57 12.34 11.58 23.80
C ASN A 57 12.58 11.95 22.34
N ILE A 58 11.51 12.11 21.57
CA ILE A 58 11.62 12.62 20.20
C ILE A 58 12.03 14.10 20.28
N VAL A 59 13.14 14.43 19.63
CA VAL A 59 13.71 15.76 19.53
C VAL A 59 13.21 16.47 18.28
N GLU A 60 13.22 15.76 17.16
CA GLU A 60 12.89 16.30 15.85
C GLU A 60 12.21 15.23 14.98
N ILE A 61 11.29 15.69 14.12
CA ILE A 61 10.71 14.89 13.04
C ILE A 61 11.37 15.36 11.76
N LEU A 62 12.04 14.44 11.08
CA LEU A 62 12.71 14.73 9.82
C LEU A 62 11.68 14.98 8.70
N PRO A 63 12.05 15.68 7.61
CA PRO A 63 11.14 15.94 6.50
C PRO A 63 10.47 14.66 5.97
N ARG A 64 9.18 14.76 5.68
CA ARG A 64 8.41 13.67 5.07
C ARG A 64 8.56 13.69 3.57
N GLU A 65 8.77 12.53 2.97
CA GLU A 65 8.73 12.38 1.51
C GLU A 65 7.28 12.28 1.02
N ASN A 66 6.45 11.53 1.74
CA ASN A 66 5.02 11.42 1.48
C ASN A 66 4.24 11.14 2.77
N SER A 67 2.91 11.19 2.67
CA SER A 67 2.02 10.75 3.74
C SER A 67 0.67 10.28 3.21
N LEU A 68 0.23 9.11 3.67
CA LEU A 68 -1.11 8.60 3.45
C LEU A 68 -2.07 9.24 4.46
N ILE A 69 -3.31 9.51 4.01
CA ILE A 69 -4.35 10.07 4.89
C ILE A 69 -5.05 8.95 5.69
N ARG A 70 -5.26 7.80 5.06
CA ARG A 70 -5.94 6.64 5.65
C ARG A 70 -5.28 5.33 5.19
N PRO A 71 -4.57 4.61 6.08
CA PRO A 71 -4.16 5.03 7.42
C PRO A 71 -3.18 6.21 7.41
N ALA A 72 -3.13 6.97 8.50
CA ALA A 72 -2.24 8.13 8.62
C ALA A 72 -0.79 7.70 8.88
N VAL A 73 -0.01 7.56 7.81
CA VAL A 73 1.38 7.05 7.83
C VAL A 73 2.25 7.86 6.88
N ALA A 74 3.51 8.07 7.25
CA ALA A 74 4.49 8.83 6.46
C ALA A 74 5.60 7.94 5.91
N ASN A 75 6.29 8.44 4.87
CA ASN A 75 7.48 7.81 4.29
C ASN A 75 7.26 6.34 3.89
N ILE A 76 6.21 6.11 3.11
CA ILE A 76 5.93 4.83 2.46
C ILE A 76 6.65 4.80 1.12
N ASP A 77 7.60 3.88 0.96
CA ASP A 77 8.39 3.76 -0.27
C ASP A 77 7.60 3.07 -1.39
N GLN A 78 6.70 2.16 -1.02
CA GLN A 78 5.83 1.46 -1.96
C GLN A 78 4.57 0.88 -1.29
N ALA A 79 3.52 0.69 -2.07
CA ALA A 79 2.35 -0.10 -1.70
C ALA A 79 2.37 -1.43 -2.46
N MET A 80 2.21 -2.54 -1.75
CA MET A 80 2.02 -3.85 -2.35
C MET A 80 0.55 -4.27 -2.21
N ILE A 81 -0.15 -4.32 -3.34
CA ILE A 81 -1.57 -4.66 -3.39
C ILE A 81 -1.72 -6.16 -3.63
N VAL A 82 -2.20 -6.87 -2.61
CA VAL A 82 -2.31 -8.32 -2.60
C VAL A 82 -3.75 -8.74 -2.91
N PHE A 83 -3.92 -9.56 -3.93
CA PHE A 83 -5.18 -10.22 -4.28
C PHE A 83 -4.97 -11.74 -4.36
N ALA A 84 -6.00 -12.52 -4.07
CA ALA A 84 -5.96 -13.95 -4.35
C ALA A 84 -6.32 -14.20 -5.82
N VAL A 85 -5.76 -15.24 -6.43
CA VAL A 85 -6.11 -15.65 -7.80
C VAL A 85 -7.57 -16.14 -7.89
N ALA A 86 -8.08 -16.80 -6.84
CA ALA A 86 -9.40 -17.43 -6.89
C ALA A 86 -10.22 -17.37 -5.59
N ASP A 87 -9.60 -17.56 -4.42
CA ASP A 87 -10.33 -17.55 -3.14
C ASP A 87 -9.71 -16.57 -2.12
N PRO A 88 -10.35 -15.42 -1.86
CA PRO A 88 -11.60 -14.95 -2.47
C PRO A 88 -11.42 -14.57 -3.95
N GLU A 89 -12.53 -14.56 -4.70
CA GLU A 89 -12.52 -14.16 -6.12
C GLU A 89 -11.97 -12.73 -6.27
N PRO A 90 -11.00 -12.50 -7.18
CA PRO A 90 -10.36 -11.20 -7.31
C PRO A 90 -11.35 -10.16 -7.84
N ASN A 91 -11.72 -9.21 -7.00
CA ASN A 91 -12.47 -8.04 -7.42
C ASN A 91 -11.53 -7.03 -8.11
N LEU A 92 -11.45 -7.11 -9.44
CA LEU A 92 -10.57 -6.24 -10.23
C LEU A 92 -10.97 -4.77 -10.16
N ASN A 93 -12.26 -4.45 -9.99
CA ASN A 93 -12.70 -3.07 -9.78
C ASN A 93 -12.09 -2.48 -8.51
N LEU A 94 -12.03 -3.27 -7.44
CA LEU A 94 -11.40 -2.86 -6.20
C LEU A 94 -9.88 -2.70 -6.35
N LEU A 95 -9.22 -3.59 -7.09
CA LEU A 95 -7.79 -3.48 -7.42
C LEU A 95 -7.52 -2.17 -8.18
N ASP A 96 -8.28 -1.89 -9.24
CA ASP A 96 -8.09 -0.67 -10.04
C ASP A 96 -8.26 0.61 -9.21
N ARG A 97 -9.18 0.62 -8.24
CA ARG A 97 -9.31 1.74 -7.30
C ARG A 97 -8.10 1.88 -6.37
N PHE A 98 -7.45 0.79 -5.99
CA PHE A 98 -6.18 0.86 -5.26
C PHE A 98 -5.11 1.55 -6.09
N LEU A 99 -4.95 1.13 -7.34
CA LEU A 99 -3.95 1.67 -8.26
C LEU A 99 -4.14 3.19 -8.40
N VAL A 100 -5.34 3.63 -8.77
CA VAL A 100 -5.68 5.05 -8.90
C VAL A 100 -5.42 5.83 -7.61
N THR A 101 -5.80 5.28 -6.45
CA THR A 101 -5.67 5.99 -5.17
C THR A 101 -4.22 6.13 -4.72
N MET A 102 -3.38 5.13 -4.98
CA MET A 102 -1.96 5.15 -4.62
C MET A 102 -1.17 6.05 -5.57
N GLU A 103 -1.44 5.98 -6.87
CA GLU A 103 -0.83 6.88 -7.85
C GLU A 103 -1.20 8.34 -7.60
N ALA A 104 -2.47 8.64 -7.26
CA ALA A 104 -2.88 9.99 -6.86
C ALA A 104 -2.16 10.53 -5.62
N GLN A 105 -1.56 9.64 -4.82
CA GLN A 105 -0.74 9.98 -3.64
C GLN A 105 0.77 9.88 -3.91
N ASN A 106 1.18 9.67 -5.16
CA ASN A 106 2.56 9.45 -5.59
C ASN A 106 3.25 8.30 -4.82
N VAL A 107 2.51 7.23 -4.55
CA VAL A 107 3.05 6.02 -3.93
C VAL A 107 3.25 4.96 -5.00
N PRO A 108 4.50 4.52 -5.27
CA PRO A 108 4.76 3.43 -6.20
C PRO A 108 3.99 2.16 -5.82
N VAL A 109 3.42 1.47 -6.79
CA VAL A 109 2.58 0.29 -6.56
C VAL A 109 3.21 -0.96 -7.17
N VAL A 110 3.17 -2.05 -6.41
CA VAL A 110 3.44 -3.40 -6.90
C VAL A 110 2.21 -4.27 -6.66
N ILE A 111 1.84 -5.08 -7.64
CA ILE A 111 0.70 -6.00 -7.53
C ILE A 111 1.22 -7.39 -7.20
N CYS A 112 0.58 -8.06 -6.25
CA CYS A 112 0.86 -9.45 -5.90
C CYS A 112 -0.40 -10.29 -6.02
N PHE A 113 -0.46 -11.18 -7.01
CA PHE A 113 -1.49 -12.22 -7.06
C PHE A 113 -1.00 -13.46 -6.30
N ASN A 114 -1.58 -13.65 -5.12
CA ASN A 114 -1.26 -14.73 -4.20
C ASN A 114 -2.22 -15.92 -4.39
N LYS A 115 -1.88 -17.05 -3.76
CA LYS A 115 -2.65 -18.30 -3.81
C LYS A 115 -2.81 -18.82 -5.25
N THR A 116 -1.73 -18.79 -6.01
CA THR A 116 -1.69 -19.31 -7.39
C THR A 116 -2.11 -20.78 -7.50
N ASP A 117 -2.04 -21.52 -6.39
CA ASP A 117 -2.50 -22.91 -6.25
C ASP A 117 -4.03 -23.10 -6.34
N LEU A 118 -4.83 -22.05 -6.13
CA LEU A 118 -6.30 -22.15 -6.08
C LEU A 118 -7.00 -21.80 -7.40
N GLY A 119 -6.26 -21.34 -8.40
CA GLY A 119 -6.79 -20.94 -9.71
C GLY A 119 -6.92 -22.09 -10.71
N LYS A 120 -7.66 -21.83 -11.80
CA LYS A 120 -7.57 -22.68 -13.00
C LYS A 120 -6.18 -22.52 -13.63
N GLU A 121 -5.73 -23.54 -14.35
CA GLU A 121 -4.48 -23.47 -15.12
C GLU A 121 -4.48 -22.23 -16.03
N GLY A 122 -3.42 -21.42 -15.94
CA GLY A 122 -3.25 -20.18 -16.70
C GLY A 122 -4.00 -18.95 -16.15
N GLU A 123 -4.81 -19.07 -15.10
CA GLU A 123 -5.57 -17.94 -14.57
C GLU A 123 -4.68 -16.88 -13.91
N ALA A 124 -3.67 -17.31 -13.14
CA ALA A 124 -2.72 -16.39 -12.51
C ALA A 124 -1.96 -15.54 -13.55
N GLU A 125 -1.46 -16.19 -14.61
CA GLU A 125 -0.78 -15.56 -15.74
C GLU A 125 -1.71 -14.65 -16.53
N ARG A 126 -2.98 -15.03 -16.72
CA ARG A 126 -3.99 -14.18 -17.36
C ARG A 126 -4.20 -12.89 -16.57
N LEU A 127 -4.40 -12.99 -15.25
CA LEU A 127 -4.55 -11.84 -14.36
C LEU A 127 -3.29 -10.97 -14.37
N ALA A 128 -2.11 -11.59 -14.28
CA ALA A 128 -0.85 -10.85 -14.31
C ALA A 128 -0.62 -10.15 -15.65
N GLY A 129 -0.98 -10.79 -16.77
CA GLY A 129 -0.87 -10.21 -18.11
C GLY A 129 -1.64 -8.90 -18.24
N ILE A 130 -2.90 -8.85 -17.75
CA ILE A 130 -3.73 -7.63 -17.78
C ILE A 130 -2.99 -6.43 -17.21
N TYR A 131 -2.33 -6.60 -16.06
CA TYR A 131 -1.69 -5.49 -15.36
C TYR A 131 -0.24 -5.24 -15.81
N ARG A 132 0.48 -6.27 -16.26
CA ARG A 132 1.82 -6.10 -16.88
C ARG A 132 1.72 -5.34 -18.20
N ASP A 133 0.74 -5.68 -19.03
CA ASP A 133 0.47 -4.97 -20.29
C ASP A 133 0.03 -3.52 -20.03
N ALA A 134 -0.56 -3.26 -18.86
CA ALA A 134 -0.87 -1.91 -18.40
C ALA A 134 0.35 -1.15 -17.83
N GLY A 135 1.50 -1.79 -17.66
CA GLY A 135 2.74 -1.15 -17.19
C GLY A 135 3.01 -1.29 -15.69
N TYR A 136 2.25 -2.12 -14.96
CA TYR A 136 2.49 -2.39 -13.54
C TYR A 136 3.51 -3.51 -13.33
N ASP A 137 4.26 -3.42 -12.23
CA ASP A 137 5.05 -4.55 -11.72
C ASP A 137 4.12 -5.56 -11.02
N VAL A 138 4.18 -6.81 -11.46
CA VAL A 138 3.26 -7.87 -11.01
C VAL A 138 4.01 -9.13 -10.65
N HIS A 139 3.85 -9.53 -9.39
CA HIS A 139 4.43 -10.74 -8.80
C HIS A 139 3.35 -11.78 -8.54
N LEU A 140 3.74 -13.04 -8.67
CA LEU A 140 2.90 -14.19 -8.38
C LEU A 140 3.48 -14.91 -7.17
N SER A 141 2.61 -15.36 -6.26
CA SER A 141 3.06 -16.10 -5.08
C SER A 141 2.12 -17.21 -4.65
N CYS A 142 2.69 -18.25 -4.07
CA CYS A 142 1.97 -19.22 -3.28
C CYS A 142 2.59 -19.26 -1.88
N ALA A 143 1.99 -18.52 -0.95
CA ALA A 143 2.48 -18.49 0.43
C ALA A 143 2.46 -19.87 1.12
N LEU A 144 1.68 -20.85 0.65
CA LEU A 144 1.67 -22.21 1.20
C LEU A 144 2.84 -23.05 0.67
N ALA A 145 3.12 -22.99 -0.63
CA ALA A 145 4.24 -23.70 -1.26
C ALA A 145 5.60 -22.99 -1.04
N GLY A 146 5.58 -21.70 -0.69
CA GLY A 146 6.79 -20.87 -0.58
C GLY A 146 7.26 -20.26 -1.90
N GLU A 147 6.52 -20.47 -2.99
CA GLU A 147 6.84 -19.95 -4.31
C GLU A 147 6.63 -18.43 -4.39
N GLY A 148 7.57 -17.73 -5.02
CA GLY A 148 7.55 -16.27 -5.19
C GLY A 148 7.92 -15.47 -3.93
N ILE A 149 8.11 -16.13 -2.77
CA ILE A 149 8.41 -15.44 -1.51
C ILE A 149 9.78 -14.78 -1.52
N GLU A 150 10.80 -15.41 -2.10
CA GLU A 150 12.15 -14.85 -2.18
C GLU A 150 12.17 -13.58 -3.05
N ALA A 151 11.50 -13.60 -4.21
CA ALA A 151 11.36 -12.43 -5.08
C ALA A 151 10.62 -11.28 -4.37
N ILE A 152 9.55 -11.60 -3.63
CA ILE A 152 8.84 -10.63 -2.79
C ILE A 152 9.77 -10.09 -1.69
N HIS A 153 10.54 -10.93 -1.02
CA HIS A 153 11.47 -10.49 0.03
C HIS A 153 12.51 -9.51 -0.53
N ASP A 154 13.13 -9.84 -1.66
CA ASP A 154 14.12 -8.96 -2.32
C ASP A 154 13.50 -7.63 -2.78
N LEU A 155 12.24 -7.64 -3.23
CA LEU A 155 11.50 -6.43 -3.60
C LEU A 155 11.27 -5.48 -2.41
N LEU A 156 11.08 -6.03 -1.21
CA LEU A 156 10.83 -5.29 0.02
C LEU A 156 12.11 -4.75 0.66
N ARG A 157 13.27 -5.36 0.38
CA ARG A 157 14.55 -5.04 1.03
C ARG A 157 14.87 -3.54 0.95
N GLY A 158 15.18 -2.96 2.11
CA GLY A 158 15.54 -1.55 2.29
C GLY A 158 14.39 -0.56 2.13
N LYS A 159 13.13 -1.04 2.14
CA LYS A 159 11.94 -0.21 1.92
C LYS A 159 10.91 -0.34 3.04
N THR A 160 10.11 0.70 3.18
CA THR A 160 8.88 0.77 3.97
C THR A 160 7.69 0.47 3.07
N THR A 161 7.12 -0.73 3.19
CA THR A 161 6.06 -1.20 2.31
C THR A 161 4.72 -1.28 3.02
N ALA A 162 3.69 -0.67 2.44
CA ALA A 162 2.31 -0.85 2.88
C ALA A 162 1.66 -2.05 2.16
N LEU A 163 1.31 -3.10 2.90
CA LEU A 163 0.51 -4.21 2.36
C LEU A 163 -0.98 -3.83 2.39
N ALA A 164 -1.63 -3.87 1.24
CA ALA A 164 -3.05 -3.57 1.09
C ALA A 164 -3.77 -4.67 0.29
N GLY A 165 -5.10 -4.71 0.40
CA GLY A 165 -5.94 -5.68 -0.30
C GLY A 165 -7.02 -6.30 0.58
N PRO A 166 -7.97 -7.06 0.00
CA PRO A 166 -9.11 -7.61 0.72
C PRO A 166 -8.74 -8.56 1.87
N SER A 167 -9.70 -8.85 2.75
CA SER A 167 -9.52 -9.90 3.75
C SER A 167 -9.40 -11.27 3.09
N GLY A 168 -8.64 -12.19 3.68
CA GLY A 168 -8.54 -13.57 3.20
C GLY A 168 -7.58 -13.80 2.02
N VAL A 169 -7.04 -12.76 1.38
CA VAL A 169 -6.10 -12.89 0.23
C VAL A 169 -4.69 -13.36 0.59
N GLY A 170 -4.38 -13.47 1.89
CA GLY A 170 -3.11 -14.02 2.39
C GLY A 170 -2.02 -12.99 2.74
N LYS A 171 -2.36 -11.72 2.95
CA LYS A 171 -1.42 -10.67 3.43
C LYS A 171 -0.64 -11.12 4.68
N SER A 172 -1.35 -11.52 5.74
CA SER A 172 -0.70 -11.95 6.99
C SER A 172 0.16 -13.20 6.80
N SER A 173 -0.23 -14.11 5.90
CA SER A 173 0.59 -15.29 5.56
C SER A 173 1.88 -14.90 4.84
N LEU A 174 1.83 -13.91 3.94
CA LEU A 174 3.01 -13.33 3.30
C LEU A 174 3.90 -12.65 4.35
N THR A 175 3.33 -11.79 5.21
CA THR A 175 4.09 -11.11 6.28
C THR A 175 4.81 -12.11 7.18
N ASN A 176 4.15 -13.18 7.62
CA ASN A 176 4.76 -14.20 8.48
C ASN A 176 5.90 -14.96 7.78
N ARG A 177 5.81 -15.19 6.47
CA ARG A 177 6.87 -15.83 5.68
C ARG A 177 8.09 -14.91 5.52
N ILE A 178 7.84 -13.62 5.38
CA ILE A 178 8.86 -12.59 5.15
C ILE A 178 9.55 -12.21 6.47
N GLN A 179 8.86 -12.37 7.62
CA GLN A 179 9.40 -12.07 8.94
C GLN A 179 9.39 -13.32 9.86
N PRO A 180 10.30 -14.30 9.66
CA PRO A 180 10.34 -15.50 10.49
C PRO A 180 10.65 -15.21 11.97
N GLU A 181 11.46 -14.18 12.23
CA GLU A 181 11.95 -13.85 13.58
C GLU A 181 10.91 -13.15 14.47
N ALA A 182 9.74 -12.76 13.94
CA ALA A 182 8.63 -12.20 14.72
C ALA A 182 8.12 -13.17 15.82
N GLU A 183 8.32 -14.48 15.64
CA GLU A 183 7.98 -15.48 16.65
C GLU A 183 9.03 -15.57 17.77
N MET A 184 10.30 -15.19 17.52
CA MET A 184 11.41 -15.34 18.47
C MET A 184 11.49 -14.22 19.52
N GLU A 185 11.07 -12.98 19.22
CA GLU A 185 11.09 -11.87 20.20
C GLU A 185 9.91 -11.87 21.19
N THR A 186 9.08 -12.92 21.17
CA THR A 186 7.84 -13.01 21.97
C THR A 186 8.04 -13.23 23.48
N GLY A 187 9.26 -13.13 24.01
CA GLY A 187 9.61 -13.45 25.39
C GLY A 187 9.48 -12.32 26.42
N ALA A 188 9.98 -11.11 26.14
CA ALA A 188 10.17 -10.09 27.20
C ALA A 188 9.32 -8.82 27.05
N VAL A 189 9.04 -8.35 25.83
CA VAL A 189 8.22 -7.14 25.58
C VAL A 189 6.75 -7.50 25.28
N SER A 190 6.52 -8.78 24.98
CA SER A 190 5.27 -9.38 24.54
C SER A 190 4.11 -9.28 25.53
N GLU A 191 4.32 -9.26 26.85
CA GLU A 191 3.19 -9.24 27.79
C GLU A 191 2.44 -7.91 27.86
N LYS A 192 3.13 -6.77 27.65
CA LYS A 192 2.44 -5.47 27.51
C LYS A 192 1.88 -5.26 26.10
N ILE A 193 2.47 -5.90 25.09
CA ILE A 193 2.10 -5.78 23.67
C ILE A 193 0.96 -6.75 23.29
N ARG A 194 0.82 -7.92 23.95
CA ARG A 194 -0.14 -8.99 23.62
C ARG A 194 -1.61 -8.66 23.83
N ARG A 195 -1.95 -7.58 24.54
CA ARG A 195 -3.36 -7.17 24.73
C ARG A 195 -4.05 -6.59 23.48
N GLY A 196 -3.35 -6.50 22.34
CA GLY A 196 -3.88 -6.01 21.09
C GLY A 196 -3.81 -6.99 19.91
N ARG A 197 -3.76 -8.30 20.15
CA ARG A 197 -3.81 -9.31 19.08
C ARG A 197 -5.13 -9.11 18.32
N HIS A 198 -5.05 -8.51 17.13
CA HIS A 198 -6.14 -8.22 16.20
C HIS A 198 -7.22 -7.22 16.66
N THR A 199 -6.84 -6.08 17.25
CA THR A 199 -7.73 -4.90 17.30
C THR A 199 -7.21 -3.77 16.40
N THR A 200 -7.64 -3.89 15.15
CA THR A 200 -7.32 -3.12 13.93
C THR A 200 -7.79 -1.66 13.94
N ARG A 201 -7.25 -0.83 14.84
CA ARG A 201 -7.49 0.64 14.83
C ARG A 201 -6.23 1.51 14.86
N HIS A 202 -5.06 0.92 15.01
CA HIS A 202 -3.79 1.66 15.03
C HIS A 202 -2.88 1.16 13.92
N SER A 203 -2.29 2.10 13.17
CA SER A 203 -1.23 1.85 12.21
C SER A 203 0.01 1.34 12.93
N GLU A 204 0.61 0.25 12.46
CA GLU A 204 1.81 -0.35 13.03
C GLU A 204 2.73 -0.85 11.91
N LEU A 205 4.01 -0.49 11.99
CA LEU A 205 5.07 -1.01 11.13
C LEU A 205 5.77 -2.18 11.84
N PHE A 206 5.95 -3.25 11.10
CA PHE A 206 6.72 -4.42 11.48
C PHE A 206 8.12 -4.28 10.89
N PHE A 207 9.14 -4.47 11.72
CA PHE A 207 10.53 -4.56 11.26
C PHE A 207 10.77 -5.94 10.67
N VAL A 208 11.27 -6.00 9.45
CA VAL A 208 11.59 -7.27 8.77
C VAL A 208 13.07 -7.56 8.88
N GLU A 209 13.88 -6.64 8.37
CA GLU A 209 15.33 -6.67 8.41
C GLU A 209 15.83 -5.21 8.36
N LYS A 210 17.15 -5.01 8.38
CA LYS A 210 17.76 -3.68 8.36
C LYS A 210 17.12 -2.79 7.28
N GLU A 211 16.61 -1.63 7.70
CA GLU A 211 15.94 -0.63 6.84
C GLU A 211 14.68 -1.13 6.10
N THR A 212 14.22 -2.35 6.38
CA THR A 212 13.01 -2.94 5.78
C THR A 212 11.87 -2.97 6.78
N PHE A 213 10.77 -2.31 6.43
CA PHE A 213 9.57 -2.25 7.25
C PHE A 213 8.34 -2.62 6.44
N VAL A 214 7.41 -3.33 7.06
CA VAL A 214 6.14 -3.71 6.45
C VAL A 214 5.00 -3.23 7.31
N MET A 215 3.97 -2.64 6.71
CA MET A 215 2.74 -2.28 7.38
C MET A 215 1.62 -3.22 6.94
N ASP A 216 0.97 -3.91 7.87
CA ASP A 216 -0.35 -4.48 7.58
C ASP A 216 -1.39 -3.39 7.84
N THR A 217 -2.10 -3.00 6.79
CA THR A 217 -3.07 -1.92 6.86
C THR A 217 -4.47 -2.51 7.00
N PRO A 218 -5.07 -2.51 8.20
CA PRO A 218 -6.49 -2.80 8.30
C PRO A 218 -7.30 -1.68 7.69
N GLY A 219 -8.36 -2.02 6.94
CA GLY A 219 -9.36 -1.05 6.49
C GLY A 219 -9.37 -0.74 5.00
N PHE A 220 -8.54 -1.40 4.20
CA PHE A 220 -8.63 -1.37 2.74
C PHE A 220 -9.62 -2.42 2.18
N SER A 221 -10.65 -2.80 2.94
CA SER A 221 -11.73 -3.65 2.44
C SER A 221 -12.66 -2.92 1.46
N SER A 222 -12.71 -1.58 1.53
CA SER A 222 -13.44 -0.73 0.60
C SER A 222 -12.69 0.59 0.43
N ILE A 223 -12.14 0.83 -0.76
CA ILE A 223 -11.49 2.09 -1.12
C ILE A 223 -12.37 2.80 -2.15
N PHE A 224 -12.56 4.10 -1.95
CA PHE A 224 -13.24 4.95 -2.91
C PHE A 224 -12.22 5.91 -3.50
N VAL A 225 -12.31 6.12 -4.81
CA VAL A 225 -11.61 7.22 -5.45
C VAL A 225 -12.41 8.47 -5.10
N ASP A 226 -11.81 9.33 -4.29
CA ASP A 226 -12.40 10.56 -3.77
C ASP A 226 -11.42 11.72 -4.02
N ASN A 227 -11.94 12.96 -4.02
CA ASN A 227 -11.15 14.19 -4.17
C ASN A 227 -10.39 14.34 -5.50
N MET A 228 -10.85 13.67 -6.56
CA MET A 228 -10.33 13.79 -7.93
C MET A 228 -11.43 14.27 -8.86
N LYS A 229 -11.11 15.11 -9.86
CA LYS A 229 -12.08 15.45 -10.89
C LYS A 229 -12.22 14.26 -11.87
N PRO A 230 -13.42 13.93 -12.37
CA PRO A 230 -13.61 12.83 -13.31
C PRO A 230 -12.66 12.91 -14.52
N GLU A 231 -12.39 14.13 -15.00
CA GLU A 231 -11.53 14.37 -16.15
C GLU A 231 -10.06 13.99 -15.91
N GLU A 232 -9.61 14.00 -14.64
CA GLU A 232 -8.25 13.62 -14.23
C GLU A 232 -8.08 12.09 -14.15
N LEU A 233 -9.16 11.32 -14.08
CA LEU A 233 -9.10 9.86 -13.87
C LEU A 233 -8.29 9.13 -14.97
N LYS A 234 -8.33 9.64 -16.20
CA LYS A 234 -7.66 9.03 -17.35
C LYS A 234 -6.13 8.97 -17.16
N ASP A 235 -5.58 9.92 -16.41
CA ASP A 235 -4.14 10.04 -16.16
C ASP A 235 -3.64 8.98 -15.15
N PHE A 236 -4.55 8.21 -14.54
CA PHE A 236 -4.28 7.11 -13.60
C PHE A 236 -4.57 5.72 -14.21
N PHE A 237 -4.68 5.67 -15.53
CA PHE A 237 -4.73 4.44 -16.34
C PHE A 237 -3.56 4.51 -17.33
N PRO A 238 -2.34 4.13 -16.92
CA PRO A 238 -1.12 4.35 -17.69
C PRO A 238 -1.18 3.78 -19.12
N GLU A 239 -1.93 2.69 -19.32
CA GLU A 239 -2.13 2.09 -20.64
C GLU A 239 -2.84 2.99 -21.66
N PHE A 240 -3.51 4.06 -21.22
CA PHE A 240 -4.23 4.97 -22.11
C PHE A 240 -3.31 5.93 -22.83
N GLU A 241 -2.18 6.32 -22.22
CA GLU A 241 -1.28 7.37 -22.70
C GLU A 241 -0.84 7.12 -24.14
N ALA A 242 -0.50 5.87 -24.48
CA ALA A 242 -0.04 5.47 -25.81
C ALA A 242 -1.08 5.68 -26.92
N TYR A 243 -2.38 5.76 -26.58
CA TYR A 243 -3.49 5.86 -27.53
C TYR A 243 -4.22 7.21 -27.48
N GLU A 244 -3.87 8.09 -26.54
CA GLU A 244 -4.42 9.44 -26.49
C GLU A 244 -4.16 10.26 -27.78
N PRO A 245 -2.97 10.17 -28.44
CA PRO A 245 -2.72 10.89 -29.69
C PRO A 245 -3.65 10.53 -30.85
N GLU A 246 -4.29 9.35 -30.79
CA GLU A 246 -5.26 8.88 -31.79
C GLU A 246 -6.69 9.39 -31.50
N CYS A 247 -6.91 10.12 -30.41
CA CYS A 247 -8.20 10.74 -30.12
C CYS A 247 -8.43 12.00 -30.97
N ARG A 248 -9.62 12.13 -31.55
CA ARG A 248 -9.96 13.32 -32.37
C ARG A 248 -10.14 14.59 -31.55
N PHE A 249 -10.64 14.47 -30.33
CA PHE A 249 -11.02 15.60 -29.48
C PHE A 249 -9.94 15.89 -28.44
N LEU A 250 -9.54 17.16 -28.33
CA LEU A 250 -8.69 17.62 -27.24
C LEU A 250 -9.44 17.50 -25.91
N GLY A 251 -8.81 16.91 -24.90
CA GLY A 251 -9.45 16.66 -23.60
C GLY A 251 -10.45 15.51 -23.60
N CYS A 252 -10.30 14.55 -24.54
CA CYS A 252 -11.04 13.29 -24.53
C CYS A 252 -10.92 12.61 -23.16
N VAL A 253 -12.05 12.24 -22.56
CA VAL A 253 -12.14 11.41 -21.35
C VAL A 253 -12.50 9.96 -21.68
N HIS A 254 -12.41 9.58 -22.95
CA HIS A 254 -12.57 8.21 -23.44
C HIS A 254 -13.90 7.52 -23.14
N VAL A 255 -14.93 8.20 -22.62
CA VAL A 255 -16.24 7.61 -22.31
C VAL A 255 -17.24 7.87 -23.45
N GLY A 256 -17.64 9.12 -23.66
CA GLY A 256 -18.73 9.50 -24.57
C GLY A 256 -18.31 9.79 -26.02
N GLU A 257 -17.02 9.93 -26.27
CA GLU A 257 -16.45 10.47 -27.51
C GLU A 257 -16.51 9.49 -28.67
N ARG A 258 -16.98 9.87 -29.86
CA ARG A 258 -17.19 8.89 -30.95
C ARG A 258 -15.90 8.39 -31.59
N GLU A 259 -14.89 9.23 -31.70
CA GLU A 259 -13.59 8.95 -32.34
C GLU A 259 -12.50 9.03 -31.27
N CYS A 260 -12.18 7.89 -30.66
CA CYS A 260 -11.33 7.78 -29.47
C CYS A 260 -10.34 6.62 -29.63
N GLY A 261 -9.04 6.92 -29.65
CA GLY A 261 -7.96 5.94 -29.78
C GLY A 261 -7.99 4.86 -28.71
N VAL A 262 -8.21 5.24 -27.44
CA VAL A 262 -8.35 4.29 -26.32
C VAL A 262 -9.48 3.28 -26.57
N LYS A 263 -10.64 3.72 -27.08
CA LYS A 263 -11.76 2.81 -27.37
C LYS A 263 -11.48 1.88 -28.54
N GLU A 264 -10.73 2.34 -29.55
CA GLU A 264 -10.30 1.47 -30.64
C GLU A 264 -9.23 0.47 -30.18
N ALA A 265 -8.33 0.86 -29.27
CA ALA A 265 -7.35 -0.04 -28.66
C ALA A 265 -8.01 -1.14 -27.82
N VAL A 266 -9.07 -0.82 -27.08
CA VAL A 266 -9.91 -1.81 -26.37
C VAL A 266 -10.54 -2.78 -27.36
N LYS A 267 -11.22 -2.28 -28.41
CA LYS A 267 -11.82 -3.14 -29.45
C LYS A 267 -10.81 -4.05 -30.15
N ALA A 268 -9.56 -3.59 -30.30
CA ALA A 268 -8.47 -4.34 -30.89
C ALA A 268 -7.79 -5.32 -29.92
N GLY A 269 -8.22 -5.39 -28.66
CA GLY A 269 -7.64 -6.25 -27.62
C GLY A 269 -6.28 -5.80 -27.11
N LYS A 270 -5.87 -4.55 -27.38
CA LYS A 270 -4.61 -3.98 -26.89
C LYS A 270 -4.71 -3.43 -25.46
N ILE A 271 -5.94 -3.12 -25.02
CA ILE A 271 -6.27 -2.78 -23.64
C ILE A 271 -7.32 -3.79 -23.20
N ALA A 272 -7.14 -4.39 -22.02
CA ALA A 272 -8.09 -5.35 -21.48
C ALA A 272 -9.47 -4.69 -21.25
N ASP A 273 -10.54 -5.36 -21.68
CA ASP A 273 -11.92 -4.88 -21.48
C ASP A 273 -12.22 -4.56 -20.01
N SER A 274 -11.74 -5.41 -19.09
CA SER A 274 -11.95 -5.24 -17.64
C SER A 274 -11.39 -3.91 -17.11
N ARG A 275 -10.22 -3.47 -17.61
CA ARG A 275 -9.59 -2.21 -17.20
C ARG A 275 -10.41 -1.02 -17.67
N TYR A 276 -10.84 -1.05 -18.93
CA TYR A 276 -11.67 0.02 -19.49
C TYR A 276 -13.08 0.06 -18.88
N GLU A 277 -13.69 -1.08 -18.58
CA GLU A 277 -14.97 -1.15 -17.87
C GLU A 277 -14.86 -0.55 -16.46
N ASN A 278 -13.80 -0.89 -15.72
CA ASN A 278 -13.55 -0.33 -14.39
C ASN A 278 -13.29 1.18 -14.43
N TYR A 279 -12.51 1.66 -15.42
CA TYR A 279 -12.34 3.09 -15.68
C TYR A 279 -13.70 3.80 -15.81
N ARG A 280 -14.60 3.27 -16.65
CA ARG A 280 -15.93 3.86 -16.86
C ARG A 280 -16.77 3.87 -15.59
N LEU A 281 -16.74 2.78 -14.81
CA LEU A 281 -17.46 2.69 -13.54
C LEU A 281 -16.98 3.77 -12.55
N ILE A 282 -15.67 3.89 -12.37
CA ILE A 282 -15.07 4.89 -11.47
C ILE A 282 -15.38 6.31 -11.97
N TYR A 283 -15.29 6.54 -13.29
CA TYR A 283 -15.60 7.83 -13.90
C TYR A 283 -17.04 8.30 -13.63
N GLU A 284 -18.03 7.42 -13.87
CA GLU A 284 -19.43 7.74 -13.63
C GLU A 284 -19.73 7.97 -12.14
N GLU A 285 -19.08 7.23 -11.24
CA GLU A 285 -19.18 7.47 -9.80
C GLU A 285 -18.66 8.86 -9.42
N LEU A 286 -17.45 9.25 -9.88
CA LEU A 286 -16.88 10.58 -9.63
C LEU A 286 -17.79 11.69 -10.16
N LYS A 287 -18.38 11.48 -11.35
CA LYS A 287 -19.31 12.43 -11.97
C LYS A 287 -20.62 12.56 -11.20
N SER A 288 -21.13 11.46 -10.66
CA SER A 288 -22.36 11.44 -9.85
C SER A 288 -22.19 12.17 -8.51
N LYS A 289 -21.03 12.02 -7.86
CA LYS A 289 -20.73 12.66 -6.57
C LYS A 289 -20.67 14.18 -6.66
N ARG A 290 -20.22 14.76 -7.79
CA ARG A 290 -20.16 16.23 -7.99
C ARG A 290 -21.53 16.90 -8.20
N ARG A 291 -22.60 16.13 -8.38
CA ARG A 291 -23.96 16.67 -8.57
C ARG A 291 -24.67 17.00 -7.25
N TYR A 292 -24.06 16.68 -6.11
CA TYR A 292 -24.53 16.97 -4.76
C TYR A 292 -23.52 17.85 -4.03
#